data_AF-A0A2G6PMM4-F1
#
_entry.id   AF-A0A2G6PMM4-F1
#
_cell.length_a   1.000
_cell.length_b   1.000
_cell.length_c   1.000
_cell.angle_alpha   90.00
_cell.angle_beta   90.00
_cell.angle_gamma   90.00
#
_symmetry.space_group_name_H-M   'P 1'
#
loop_
_entity.id
_entity.type
_entity.pdbx_description
1 polymer ?
#
loop_
_entity_poly.entity_id
_entity_poly.type
_entity_poly.pdbx_seq_one_letter_code
_entity_poly.pdbx_strand_id
1 'polypeptide(L)'
;LLLDEPTNDLDVETLRALEEALLVYPGCAVVISHDRWFLDRVATHILAFEGDSKTVWFEGGYSDYEADRKKRLGIEADQPHRIKYKRLKD
;
A
#
# COMPACT_ATOMS: atom_id res chain seq x y z
N LEU A 1 1.62 -4.42 -14.83
CA LEU A 1 2.92 -4.56 -14.12
C LEU A 1 2.65 -5.06 -12.71
N LEU A 2 3.49 -5.95 -12.19
CA LEU A 2 3.49 -6.36 -10.78
C LEU A 2 4.88 -6.02 -10.22
N LEU A 3 4.96 -5.11 -9.26
CA LEU A 3 6.21 -4.67 -8.65
C LEU A 3 6.16 -5.00 -7.16
N ASP A 4 7.14 -5.78 -6.69
CA ASP A 4 7.25 -6.16 -5.28
C ASP A 4 8.43 -5.42 -4.65
N GLU A 5 8.14 -4.51 -3.73
CA GLU A 5 9.08 -3.60 -3.06
C GLU A 5 10.11 -2.92 -4.00
N PRO A 6 9.66 -2.20 -5.05
CA PRO A 6 10.58 -1.60 -6.01
C PRO A 6 11.40 -0.44 -5.44
N THR A 7 11.12 0.00 -4.20
CA THR A 7 11.75 1.15 -3.55
C THR A 7 12.97 0.80 -2.70
N ASN A 8 13.23 -0.49 -2.45
CA ASN A 8 14.20 -0.94 -1.44
C ASN A 8 15.67 -0.58 -1.76
N ASP A 9 16.03 -0.51 -3.04
CA ASP A 9 17.43 -0.34 -3.49
C ASP A 9 17.63 0.83 -4.47
N LEU A 10 16.65 1.74 -4.55
CA LEU A 10 16.69 2.89 -5.45
C LEU A 10 17.24 4.12 -4.76
N ASP A 11 18.11 4.85 -5.46
CA ASP A 11 18.43 6.21 -5.09
C ASP A 11 17.25 7.15 -5.38
N VAL A 12 17.32 8.38 -4.86
CA VAL A 12 16.23 9.36 -4.97
C VAL A 12 15.92 9.74 -6.42
N GLU A 13 16.92 9.78 -7.29
CA GLU A 13 16.74 10.12 -8.70
C GLU A 13 15.99 9.00 -9.44
N THR A 14 16.41 7.75 -9.22
CA THR A 14 15.80 6.58 -9.82
C THR A 14 14.39 6.35 -9.30
N LEU A 15 14.15 6.62 -8.01
CA LEU A 15 12.80 6.57 -7.42
C LEU A 15 11.86 7.56 -8.13
N ARG A 16 12.31 8.80 -8.37
CA ARG A 16 11.52 9.80 -9.10
C ARG A 16 11.26 9.39 -10.55
N ALA A 17 12.26 8.83 -11.23
CA ALA A 17 12.10 8.33 -12.59
C ALA A 17 11.05 7.19 -12.64
N LEU A 18 11.05 6.30 -11.64
CA LEU A 18 10.05 5.24 -11.51
C LEU A 18 8.65 5.83 -11.27
N GLU A 19 8.50 6.81 -10.38
CA GLU A 19 7.23 7.49 -10.15
C GLU A 19 6.68 8.11 -11.43
N GLU A 20 7.49 8.87 -12.15
CA GLU A 20 7.10 9.50 -13.42
C GLU A 20 6.70 8.45 -14.47
N ALA A 21 7.49 7.37 -14.59
CA ALA A 21 7.20 6.28 -15.50
C ALA A 21 5.86 5.60 -15.16
N LEU A 22 5.55 5.39 -13.88
CA LEU A 22 4.28 4.82 -13.44
C LEU A 22 3.09 5.76 -13.71
N LEU A 23 3.26 7.06 -13.53
CA LEU A 23 2.20 8.06 -13.77
C LEU A 23 1.81 8.15 -15.25
N VAL A 24 2.75 7.98 -16.18
CA VAL A 24 2.48 8.02 -17.63
C VAL A 24 2.26 6.64 -18.24
N TYR A 25 2.36 5.57 -17.44
CA TYR A 25 2.18 4.21 -17.92
C TYR A 25 0.73 3.98 -18.35
N PRO A 26 0.45 3.59 -19.60
CA PRO A 26 -0.92 3.49 -20.10
C PRO A 26 -1.67 2.24 -19.60
N GLY A 27 -0.99 1.35 -18.88
CA GLY A 27 -1.57 0.11 -18.36
C GLY A 27 -1.82 0.17 -16.86
N CYS A 28 -2.25 -0.97 -16.30
CA CYS A 28 -2.40 -1.11 -14.85
C CYS A 28 -1.09 -1.60 -14.21
N ALA A 29 -0.77 -1.05 -13.05
CA ALA A 29 0.32 -1.51 -12.19
C ALA A 29 -0.24 -1.88 -10.82
N VAL A 30 0.25 -3.00 -10.27
CA VAL A 30 0.11 -3.34 -8.86
C VAL A 30 1.49 -3.20 -8.25
N VAL A 31 1.59 -2.39 -7.21
CA VAL A 31 2.87 -2.10 -6.55
C VAL A 31 2.73 -2.39 -5.07
N ILE A 32 3.63 -3.20 -4.54
CA ILE A 32 3.81 -3.45 -3.11
C ILE A 32 4.97 -2.55 -2.68
N SER A 33 4.74 -1.68 -1.72
CA SER A 33 5.79 -0.82 -1.15
C SER A 33 5.45 -0.46 0.29
N HIS A 34 6.49 -0.33 1.11
CA HIS A 34 6.39 0.26 2.44
C HIS A 34 6.61 1.80 2.46
N ASP A 35 6.94 2.42 1.32
CA ASP A 35 7.12 3.88 1.22
C ASP A 35 5.78 4.60 1.03
N ARG A 36 5.34 5.30 2.07
CA ARG A 36 4.07 6.02 2.10
C ARG A 36 4.03 7.20 1.12
N TRP A 37 5.15 7.90 0.94
CA TRP A 37 5.22 9.06 0.06
C TRP A 37 5.15 8.63 -1.41
N PHE A 38 5.84 7.54 -1.74
CA PHE A 38 5.75 6.93 -3.05
C PHE A 38 4.31 6.50 -3.36
N LEU A 39 3.67 5.75 -2.45
CA LEU A 39 2.29 5.30 -2.61
C LEU A 39 1.31 6.47 -2.77
N ASP A 40 1.44 7.54 -1.98
CA ASP A 40 0.60 8.74 -2.13
C ASP A 40 0.72 9.42 -3.49
N ARG A 41 1.88 9.31 -4.14
CA ARG A 41 2.13 9.94 -5.44
C ARG A 41 1.62 9.12 -6.61
N VAL A 42 1.71 7.79 -6.54
CA VAL A 42 1.41 6.91 -7.69
C VAL A 42 0.12 6.11 -7.57
N ALA A 43 -0.37 5.88 -6.35
CA ALA A 43 -1.52 5.01 -6.13
C ALA A 43 -2.84 5.75 -6.41
N THR A 44 -3.72 5.08 -7.15
CA THR A 44 -5.14 5.48 -7.28
C THR A 44 -6.03 4.70 -6.32
N HIS A 45 -5.55 3.55 -5.85
CA HIS A 45 -6.24 2.66 -4.94
C HIS A 45 -5.25 2.00 -3.99
N ILE A 46 -5.69 1.71 -2.77
CA ILE A 46 -4.94 0.96 -1.76
C ILE A 46 -5.65 -0.38 -1.51
N LEU A 47 -4.91 -1.47 -1.70
CA LEU A 47 -5.29 -2.79 -1.21
C LEU A 47 -4.59 -3.03 0.13
N ALA A 48 -5.29 -2.79 1.22
CA ALA A 48 -4.75 -2.94 2.56
C ALA A 48 -5.07 -4.32 3.15
N PHE A 49 -4.04 -4.99 3.66
CA PHE A 49 -4.18 -6.20 4.46
C PHE A 49 -4.30 -5.79 5.94
N GLU A 50 -5.51 -5.85 6.47
CA GLU A 50 -5.81 -5.55 7.87
C GLU A 50 -5.79 -6.84 8.72
N GLY A 51 -6.05 -6.71 10.02
CA GLY A 51 -6.12 -7.85 10.95
C GLY A 51 -7.12 -8.95 10.52
N ASP A 52 -6.98 -10.13 11.10
CA ASP A 52 -7.84 -11.30 10.84
C ASP A 52 -7.91 -11.73 9.35
N SER A 53 -6.83 -11.51 8.60
CA SER A 53 -6.75 -11.85 7.18
C SER A 53 -7.82 -11.15 6.33
N LYS A 54 -8.25 -9.95 6.75
CA LYS A 54 -9.18 -9.13 5.98
C LYS A 54 -8.42 -8.24 5.01
N THR A 55 -8.95 -8.10 3.81
CA THR A 55 -8.47 -7.13 2.83
C THR A 55 -9.49 -6.02 2.66
N VAL A 56 -9.00 -4.79 2.62
CA VAL A 56 -9.80 -3.59 2.34
C VAL A 56 -9.31 -2.99 1.03
N TRP A 57 -10.26 -2.75 0.13
CA TRP A 57 -10.02 -2.02 -1.11
C TRP A 57 -10.50 -0.58 -0.92
N PHE A 58 -9.60 0.37 -1.09
CA PHE A 58 -9.85 1.79 -0.87
C PHE A 58 -9.47 2.58 -2.12
N GLU A 59 -10.32 3.53 -2.53
CA GLU A 59 -10.06 4.46 -3.64
C GLU A 59 -9.42 5.74 -3.09
N GLY A 60 -8.21 6.05 -3.56
CA GLY A 60 -7.38 7.16 -3.06
C GLY A 60 -5.96 6.72 -2.72
N GLY A 61 -5.16 7.69 -2.23
CA GLY A 61 -3.78 7.47 -1.81
C GLY A 61 -3.65 6.78 -0.45
N TYR A 62 -2.41 6.59 0.01
CA TYR A 62 -2.12 6.01 1.32
C TYR A 62 -2.61 6.89 2.47
N SER A 63 -2.40 8.21 2.39
CA SER A 63 -2.83 9.19 3.40
C SER A 63 -4.34 9.23 3.57
N ASP A 64 -5.08 9.13 2.47
CA ASP A 64 -6.54 9.06 2.48
C ASP A 64 -7.02 7.76 3.16
N TYR A 65 -6.40 6.63 2.80
CA TYR A 65 -6.65 5.35 3.44
C TYR A 65 -6.31 5.38 4.94
N GLU A 66 -5.20 5.98 5.34
CA GLU A 66 -4.81 6.08 6.75
C GLU A 66 -5.84 6.89 7.56
N ALA A 67 -6.34 8.00 6.99
CA ALA A 67 -7.38 8.80 7.60
C ALA A 67 -8.71 8.03 7.73
N ASP A 68 -9.10 7.28 6.71
CA ASP A 68 -10.27 6.39 6.75
C ASP A 68 -10.10 5.28 7.80
N ARG A 69 -8.94 4.61 7.83
CA ARG A 69 -8.63 3.55 8.79
C ARG A 69 -8.74 4.06 10.23
N LYS A 70 -8.20 5.25 10.52
CA LYS A 70 -8.32 5.89 11.85
C LYS A 70 -9.77 6.21 12.21
N LYS A 71 -10.59 6.63 11.24
CA LYS A 71 -12.03 6.86 11.47
C LYS A 71 -12.78 5.55 11.74
N ARG A 72 -12.48 4.47 11.01
CA ARG A 72 -13.14 3.16 11.15
C ARG A 72 -12.77 2.42 12.44
N LEU A 73 -11.50 2.44 12.81
CA LEU A 73 -10.95 1.61 13.89
C LEU A 73 -10.65 2.40 15.18
N GLY A 74 -10.65 3.74 15.13
CA GLY A 74 -10.37 4.58 16.30
C GLY A 74 -9.03 4.23 16.95
N ILE A 75 -9.05 3.93 18.25
CA ILE A 75 -7.87 3.58 19.05
C ILE A 75 -7.22 2.26 18.58
N GLU A 76 -8.01 1.34 18.02
CA GLU A 76 -7.48 0.05 17.53
C GLU A 76 -6.63 0.21 16.26
N ALA A 77 -6.72 1.35 15.55
CA ALA A 77 -5.95 1.63 14.34
C ALA A 77 -4.43 1.69 14.57
N ASP A 78 -4.02 2.05 15.78
CA ASP A 78 -2.62 2.27 16.18
C ASP A 78 -2.12 1.18 17.14
N GLN A 79 -2.98 0.23 17.56
CA GLN A 79 -2.56 -0.90 18.37
C GLN A 79 -1.99 -2.02 17.49
N PRO A 80 -0.69 -2.37 17.65
CA PRO A 80 -0.11 -3.50 16.94
C PRO A 80 -0.71 -4.80 17.49
N HIS A 81 -1.56 -5.43 16.69
CA HIS A 81 -2.13 -6.73 17.00
C HIS A 81 -1.24 -7.83 16.43
N ARG A 82 -0.96 -8.86 17.24
CA ARG A 82 -0.21 -10.03 16.78
C ARG A 82 -1.06 -10.79 15.75
N ILE A 83 -0.65 -10.72 14.48
CA ILE A 83 -1.32 -11.37 13.36
C ILE A 83 -1.34 -12.89 13.61
N LYS A 84 -2.53 -13.47 13.77
CA LYS A 84 -2.73 -14.92 13.79
C LYS A 84 -3.10 -15.37 12.39
N TYR A 85 -2.12 -15.90 11.65
CA TYR A 85 -2.37 -16.47 10.33
C TYR A 85 -3.33 -17.67 10.44
N LYS A 86 -4.39 -17.67 9.63
CA LYS A 86 -5.24 -18.85 9.44
C LYS A 86 -4.37 -19.91 8.75
N ARG A 87 -4.23 -21.10 9.34
CA ARG A 87 -3.50 -22.18 8.68
C ARG A 87 -4.18 -22.50 7.35
N LEU A 88 -3.41 -22.54 6.26
CA LEU A 88 -3.86 -23.15 5.02
C LEU A 88 -4.26 -24.60 5.36
N LYS A 89 -5.48 -24.98 4.98
CA LYS A 89 -5.87 -26.40 5.01
C LYS A 89 -5.28 -27.03 3.75
N ASP A 90 -4.54 -28.11 3.94
CA ASP A 90 -3.92 -28.93 2.90
C ASP A 90 -4.95 -29.40 1.85
#